data_AF-A0A9E2KG01-F1
#
_entry.id   AF-A0A9E2KG01-F1
#
_cell.length_a   1.000
_cell.length_b   1.000
_cell.length_c   1.000
_cell.angle_alpha   90.00
_cell.angle_beta   90.00
_cell.angle_gamma   90.00
#
_symmetry.space_group_name_H-M   'P 1'
#
loop_
_entity.id
_entity.type
_entity.pdbx_description
1 polymer ?
#
loop_
_entity_poly.entity_id
_entity_poly.type
_entity_poly.pdbx_seq_one_letter_code
_entity_poly.pdbx_strand_id
1 'polypeptide(L)' 'MIKFPDGTVRYYTVLEAKRIQTFPDNYPISGSWTEAMRHLGNAVPVRLANVIACSLFNAVFGN' A
#
# COMPACT_ATOMS: atom_id res chain seq x y z
N MET A 1 1.97 -11.39 -5.39
CA MET A 1 1.82 -12.84 -5.41
C MET A 1 2.88 -13.43 -4.51
N ILE A 2 2.56 -14.49 -3.78
CA ILE A 2 3.54 -15.25 -2.98
C ILE A 2 3.83 -16.54 -3.74
N LYS A 3 5.12 -16.83 -3.92
CA LYS A 3 5.61 -18.10 -4.46
C LYS A 3 6.15 -18.94 -3.30
N PHE A 4 5.65 -20.17 -3.19
CA PHE A 4 6.08 -21.11 -2.16
C PHE A 4 7.26 -21.97 -2.64
N PRO A 5 8.04 -22.59 -1.73
CA PRO A 5 9.19 -23.43 -2.09
C PRO A 5 8.83 -24.65 -2.94
N ASP A 6 7.60 -25.16 -2.83
CA ASP A 6 7.06 -26.26 -3.63
C ASP A 6 6.65 -25.86 -5.06
N GLY A 7 6.85 -24.58 -5.42
CA GLY A 7 6.52 -24.04 -6.74
C GLY A 7 5.08 -23.54 -6.89
N THR A 8 4.22 -23.74 -5.89
CA THR A 8 2.84 -23.23 -5.92
C THR A 8 2.82 -21.70 -5.71
N VAL A 9 1.74 -21.05 -6.16
CA VAL A 9 1.57 -19.60 -6.04
C VAL A 9 0.19 -19.23 -5.51
N ARG A 10 0.12 -18.13 -4.74
CA ARG A 10 -1.14 -17.50 -4.38
C ARG A 10 -1.11 -15.99 -4.53
N TYR A 11 -2.27 -15.41 -4.83
CA TYR A 11 -2.45 -13.96 -4.77
C TYR A 11 -2.42 -13.45 -3.33
N TYR A 12 -2.07 -12.18 -3.18
CA TYR A 12 -2.21 -11.50 -1.90
C TYR A 12 -3.70 -11.33 -1.57
N THR A 13 -4.02 -11.42 -0.29
CA THR A 13 -5.32 -10.93 0.20
C THR A 13 -5.35 -9.40 0.15
N VAL A 14 -6.54 -8.81 0.21
CA VAL A 14 -6.70 -7.35 0.30
C VAL A 14 -5.93 -6.78 1.51
N LEU A 15 -5.96 -7.48 2.65
CA LEU A 15 -5.24 -7.06 3.86
C LEU A 15 -3.71 -7.08 3.67
N GLU A 16 -3.18 -8.10 3.01
CA GLU A 16 -1.74 -8.20 2.71
C GLU A 16 -1.30 -7.11 1.73
N ALA A 17 -2.05 -6.91 0.65
CA ALA A 17 -1.77 -5.85 -0.32
C ALA A 17 -1.85 -4.46 0.33
N LYS A 18 -2.83 -4.23 1.22
CA LYS A 18 -2.98 -3.01 2.02
C LYS A 18 -1.75 -2.73 2.88
N ARG A 19 -1.24 -3.76 3.58
CA ARG A 19 -0.04 -3.65 4.41
C ARG A 19 1.21 -3.38 3.61
N ILE A 20 1.37 -4.01 2.44
CA ILE A 20 2.48 -3.74 1.51
C ILE A 20 2.47 -2.26 1.09
N GLN A 21 1.28 -1.71 0.83
CA GLN A 21 1.10 -0.28 0.55
C GLN A 21 1.15 0.62 1.80
N THR A 22 1.56 0.08 2.95
CA THR A 22 1.78 0.78 4.22
C THR A 22 0.55 1.52 4.77
N PHE A 23 -0.65 1.11 4.36
CA PHE A 23 -1.88 1.61 4.96
C PHE A 23 -2.01 1.09 6.40
N PRO A 24 -2.60 1.88 7.31
CA PRO A 24 -2.97 1.40 8.65
C PRO A 24 -3.88 0.17 8.60
N ASP A 25 -3.73 -0.73 9.56
CA ASP A 25 -4.53 -1.97 9.63
C ASP A 25 -6.03 -1.69 9.82
N ASN A 26 -6.37 -0.59 10.50
CA ASN A 26 -7.76 -0.15 10.70
C ASN A 26 -8.32 0.69 9.53
N TYR A 27 -7.53 0.93 8.47
CA TYR A 27 -8.02 1.64 7.28
C TYR A 27 -8.98 0.73 6.48
N PRO A 28 -10.24 1.14 6.25
CA PRO A 28 -11.20 0.33 5.51
C PRO A 28 -10.87 0.30 4.02
N ILE A 29 -10.91 -0.88 3.40
CA ILE A 29 -10.87 -1.04 1.95
C ILE A 29 -12.22 -1.62 1.53
N SER A 30 -12.91 -0.90 0.65
CA SER A 30 -14.26 -1.21 0.20
C SER A 30 -14.28 -1.55 -1.29
N GLY A 31 -15.34 -2.24 -1.72
CA GLY A 31 -15.53 -2.65 -3.11
C GLY A 31 -15.31 -4.15 -3.33
N SER A 32 -15.46 -4.59 -4.57
CA SER A 32 -15.16 -5.98 -4.95
C SER A 32 -13.67 -6.26 -4.80
N TRP A 33 -13.30 -7.53 -4.67
CA TRP A 33 -11.89 -7.93 -4.58
C TRP A 33 -11.06 -7.37 -5.74
N THR A 34 -11.56 -7.46 -6.97
CA THR A 34 -10.87 -6.94 -8.17
C THR A 34 -10.64 -5.44 -8.11
N GLU A 35 -11.67 -4.66 -7.74
CA GLU A 35 -11.54 -3.20 -7.64
C GLU A 35 -10.61 -2.79 -6.51
N ALA A 36 -10.72 -3.43 -5.35
CA ALA A 36 -9.83 -3.20 -4.21
C ALA A 36 -8.37 -3.48 -4.58
N MET A 37 -8.10 -4.61 -5.24
CA MET A 37 -6.75 -4.96 -5.68
C MET A 37 -6.22 -4.01 -6.76
N ARG A 38 -7.07 -3.52 -7.67
CA ARG A 38 -6.69 -2.51 -8.68
C ARG A 38 -6.33 -1.18 -8.03
N HIS A 39 -7.14 -0.71 -7.07
CA HIS A 39 -6.85 0.51 -6.32
C HIS A 39 -5.56 0.38 -5.50
N LEU A 40 -5.39 -0.74 -4.80
CA LEU A 40 -4.17 -1.01 -4.04
C LEU A 40 -2.95 -1.15 -4.96
N GLY A 41 -3.08 -1.73 -6.15
CA GLY A 41 -1.98 -1.85 -7.12
C GLY A 41 -1.52 -0.51 -7.67
N ASN A 42 -2.44 0.44 -7.87
CA ASN A 42 -2.15 1.78 -8.38
C ASN A 42 -1.83 2.82 -7.29
N ALA A 43 -1.99 2.47 -6.01
CA ALA A 43 -1.73 3.37 -4.90
C ALA A 43 -0.23 3.63 -4.71
N VAL A 44 0.09 4.81 -4.16
CA VAL A 44 1.42 5.11 -3.61
C VAL A 44 1.47 4.64 -2.16
N PRO A 45 2.57 4.00 -1.69
CA PRO A 45 2.67 3.64 -0.28
C PRO A 45 2.53 4.86 0.64
N VAL A 46 1.60 4.79 1.60
CA VAL A 46 1.29 5.90 2.53
C VAL A 46 2.54 6.43 3.24
N ARG A 47 3.41 5.55 3.72
CA ARG A 47 4.66 5.94 4.40
C ARG A 47 5.62 6.67 3.48
N LEU A 48 5.71 6.27 2.21
CA LEU A 48 6.55 6.96 1.23
C LEU A 48 6.04 8.38 0.99
N ALA A 49 4.73 8.51 0.77
CA ALA A 49 4.09 9.82 0.57
C ALA A 49 4.32 10.75 1.78
N ASN A 50 4.22 10.22 3.01
CA ASN A 50 4.47 10.98 4.22
C ASN A 50 5.90 11.51 4.31
N VAL A 51 6.92 10.66 4.06
CA VAL A 51 8.33 11.08 4.11
C VAL A 51 8.61 12.18 3.10
N ILE A 52 8.13 12.03 1.85
CA ILE A 52 8.30 13.04 0.80
C ILE A 52 7.61 14.35 1.19
N ALA A 53 6.36 14.27 1.66
CA ALA A 53 5.59 15.45 2.05
C ALA A 53 6.26 16.21 3.21
N CYS A 54 6.77 15.51 4.23
CA CYS A 54 7.52 16.14 5.33
C CYS A 54 8.82 16.81 4.83
N SER A 55 9.57 16.14 3.96
CA SER A 55 10.79 16.72 3.37
C SER A 55 10.48 17.98 2.57
N LEU A 56 9.42 17.96 1.76
CA LEU A 56 9.00 19.11 0.97
C LEU A 56 8.51 20.25 1.87
N PHE A 57 7.71 19.94 2.88
CA PHE A 57 7.21 20.92 3.83
C PHE A 57 8.37 21.64 4.53
N ASN A 58 9.36 20.90 5.03
CA ASN A 58 10.54 21.50 5.65
C ASN A 58 11.34 22.35 4.66
N ALA A 59 11.52 21.88 3.43
CA ALA A 59 12.27 22.63 2.41
C ALA A 59 11.58 23.95 1.98
N VAL A 60 10.24 23.99 2.03
CA VAL A 60 9.46 25.16 1.57
C VAL A 60 9.12 26.11 2.72
N PHE A 61 8.86 25.58 3.91
CA PHE A 61 8.30 26.35 5.04
C PHE A 61 9.16 26.32 6.31
N GLY A 62 10.11 25.39 6.43
CA GLY A 62 11.01 25.29 7.57
C GLY A 62 12.21 26.21 7.42
N ASN A 63 12.03 27.49 7.77
CA ASN A 63 13.16 28.36 8.14
C ASN A 63 13.69 27.98 9.52
#